data_AF-A0A1J3I6C6-F1
#
_entry.id   AF-A0A1J3I6C6-F1
#
_cell.length_a   1.000
_cell.length_b   1.000
_cell.length_c   1.000
_cell.angle_alpha   90.00
_cell.angle_beta   90.00
_cell.angle_gamma   90.00
#
_symmetry.space_group_name_H-M   'P 1'
#
loop_
_entity.id
_entity.type
_entity.pdbx_description
1 polymer ?
#
loop_
_entity_poly.entity_id
_entity_poly.type
_entity_poly.pdbx_seq_one_letter_code
_entity_poly.pdbx_strand_id
1 'polypeptide(L)'
;PVFYGVSPSDVVAPEHESADRRREWTNALQELIELPGYHSREEHSDCELVEEIVDDVYEKLFPTEQIGISSRLLEIELLLCKQPWGIRRLGIWGMPGIGKTTLARAFFDQVSGGYEASCFIKHFDKAFRDKGLHRLLAEHFGEILKEL
;
A
#
# COMPACT_ATOMS: atom_id res chain seq x y z
N PRO A 1 -4.21 15.10 8.46
CA PRO A 1 -3.63 14.97 9.82
C PRO A 1 -4.37 13.88 10.60
N VAL A 2 -3.78 13.32 11.65
CA VAL A 2 -4.46 12.37 12.56
C VAL A 2 -4.38 12.93 13.98
N PHE A 3 -5.54 13.23 14.57
CA PHE A 3 -5.66 13.73 15.94
C PHE A 3 -6.11 12.58 16.85
N TYR A 4 -5.16 12.01 17.58
CA TYR A 4 -5.39 10.85 18.44
C TYR A 4 -5.35 11.24 19.91
N GLY A 5 -6.47 11.09 20.62
CA GLY A 5 -6.64 11.47 22.02
C GLY A 5 -6.57 12.99 22.28
N VAL A 6 -6.58 13.81 21.24
CA VAL A 6 -6.47 15.28 21.30
C VAL A 6 -7.42 15.94 20.32
N SER A 7 -7.90 17.13 20.66
CA SER A 7 -8.62 18.00 19.74
C SER A 7 -7.64 18.87 18.94
N PRO A 8 -7.96 19.28 17.70
CA PRO A 8 -7.16 20.29 16.99
C PRO A 8 -6.97 21.58 17.79
N SER A 9 -7.93 21.93 18.66
CA SER A 9 -7.83 23.09 19.57
C SER A 9 -6.73 22.96 20.61
N ASP A 10 -6.28 21.73 20.90
CA ASP A 10 -5.25 21.45 21.91
C ASP A 10 -3.84 21.60 21.31
N VAL A 11 -3.74 21.74 19.98
CA VAL A 11 -2.48 21.87 19.25
C VAL A 11 -2.03 23.34 19.23
N VAL A 12 -1.12 23.69 20.15
CA VAL A 12 -0.61 25.07 20.32
C VAL A 12 0.91 25.14 20.19
N ALA A 13 1.42 26.32 19.80
CA ALA A 13 2.86 26.53 19.63
C ALA A 13 3.64 26.50 20.97
N PRO A 14 4.90 26.04 20.99
CA PRO A 14 5.69 25.95 22.22
C PRO A 14 5.96 27.32 22.86
N GLU A 15 5.78 27.43 24.18
CA GLU A 15 5.94 28.71 24.91
C GLU A 15 7.42 29.16 25.07
N HIS A 16 8.37 28.23 25.04
CA HIS A 16 9.79 28.48 25.34
C HIS A 16 10.67 28.83 24.11
N GLU A 17 10.06 29.08 22.95
CA GLU A 17 10.80 29.38 21.70
C GLU A 17 11.01 30.88 21.47
N SER A 18 11.98 31.22 20.62
CA SER A 18 12.18 32.61 20.17
C SER A 18 10.92 33.17 19.51
N ALA A 19 10.74 34.50 19.50
CA ALA A 19 9.52 35.10 18.95
C ALA A 19 9.30 34.75 17.47
N ASP A 20 10.38 34.71 16.67
CA ASP A 20 10.32 34.33 15.26
C ASP A 20 9.92 32.87 15.09
N ARG A 21 10.55 31.95 15.85
CA ARG A 21 10.20 30.53 15.80
C ARG A 21 8.78 30.26 16.28
N ARG A 22 8.32 30.95 17.33
CA ARG A 22 6.92 30.85 17.78
C ARG A 22 5.96 31.23 16.66
N ARG A 23 6.25 32.30 15.91
CA ARG A 23 5.42 32.71 14.78
C ARG A 23 5.41 31.67 13.67
N GLU A 24 6.56 31.08 13.32
CA GLU A 24 6.65 30.00 12.33
C GLU A 24 5.83 28.77 12.75
N TRP A 25 6.00 28.32 14.00
CA TRP A 25 5.24 27.20 14.56
C TRP A 25 3.74 27.48 14.59
N THR A 26 3.32 28.67 15.04
CA THR A 26 1.90 29.04 15.05
C THR A 26 1.29 28.98 13.66
N ASN A 27 1.98 29.51 12.64
CA ASN A 27 1.47 29.46 11.27
C ASN A 27 1.38 28.01 10.75
N ALA A 28 2.41 27.20 10.95
CA ALA A 28 2.41 25.81 10.49
C ALA A 28 1.33 24.95 11.19
N LEU A 29 1.11 25.16 12.48
CA LEU A 29 0.06 24.47 13.24
C LEU A 29 -1.34 24.93 12.81
N GLN A 30 -1.51 26.22 12.53
CA GLN A 30 -2.76 26.77 11.99
C GLN A 30 -3.10 26.10 10.64
N GLU A 31 -2.13 26.03 9.72
CA GLU A 31 -2.29 25.33 8.44
C GLU A 31 -2.64 23.85 8.65
N LEU A 32 -1.97 23.17 9.60
CA LEU A 32 -2.25 21.77 9.92
C LEU A 32 -3.67 21.55 10.44
N ILE A 33 -4.19 22.44 11.30
CA ILE A 33 -5.54 22.35 11.87
C ILE A 33 -6.62 22.55 10.80
N GLU A 34 -6.34 23.38 9.79
CA GLU A 34 -7.26 23.66 8.68
C GLU A 34 -7.35 22.51 7.66
N LEU A 35 -6.40 21.58 7.65
CA LEU A 35 -6.43 20.43 6.76
C LEU A 35 -7.49 19.40 7.18
N PRO A 36 -8.22 18.80 6.23
CA PRO A 36 -9.10 17.67 6.52
C PRO A 36 -8.28 16.52 7.12
N GLY A 37 -8.73 16.00 8.26
CA GLY A 37 -8.00 15.00 9.04
C GLY A 37 -8.92 13.99 9.71
N TYR A 38 -8.28 13.02 10.35
CA TYR A 38 -8.90 11.93 11.07
C TYR A 38 -8.85 12.20 12.57
N HIS A 39 -9.88 11.76 13.30
CA HIS A 39 -10.00 11.97 14.74
C HIS A 39 -10.32 10.66 15.44
N SER A 40 -9.58 10.32 16.50
CA SER A 40 -10.00 9.23 17.39
C SER A 40 -11.28 9.61 18.10
N ARG A 41 -12.27 8.73 18.12
CA ARG A 41 -13.54 8.91 18.82
C ARG A 41 -13.68 7.77 19.83
N GLU A 42 -14.16 8.07 21.04
CA GLU A 42 -14.37 7.04 22.07
C GLU A 42 -15.37 5.95 21.64
N GLU A 43 -16.26 6.29 20.71
CA GLU A 43 -17.29 5.40 20.14
C GLU A 43 -16.75 4.42 19.09
N HIS A 44 -15.56 4.70 18.53
CA HIS A 44 -14.93 3.92 17.47
C HIS A 44 -13.70 3.19 18.00
N SER A 45 -13.45 1.99 17.48
CA SER A 45 -12.21 1.29 17.83
C SER A 45 -11.02 1.89 17.10
N ASP A 46 -9.83 1.83 17.72
CA ASP A 46 -8.57 2.19 17.06
C ASP A 46 -8.35 1.40 15.76
N CYS A 47 -8.89 0.18 15.69
CA CYS A 47 -8.83 -0.65 14.49
C CYS A 47 -9.61 -0.02 13.32
N GLU A 48 -10.83 0.46 13.57
CA GLU A 48 -11.66 1.13 12.55
C GLU A 48 -10.98 2.41 12.04
N LEU A 49 -10.42 3.21 12.94
CA LEU A 49 -9.70 4.44 12.57
C LEU A 49 -8.49 4.12 11.69
N VAL A 50 -7.71 3.09 12.05
CA VAL A 50 -6.55 2.66 11.26
C VAL A 50 -6.98 2.13 9.90
N GLU A 51 -8.04 1.33 9.83
CA GLU A 51 -8.58 0.81 8.57
C GLU A 51 -9.02 1.95 7.64
N GLU A 52 -9.75 2.95 8.16
CA GLU A 52 -10.16 4.13 7.39
C GLU A 52 -8.97 4.91 6.82
N ILE A 53 -7.96 5.18 7.66
CA ILE A 53 -6.75 5.90 7.23
C ILE A 53 -5.98 5.11 6.17
N VAL A 54 -5.83 3.79 6.36
CA VAL A 54 -5.12 2.92 5.43
C VAL A 54 -5.85 2.91 4.09
N ASP A 55 -7.16 2.73 4.08
CA ASP A 55 -7.97 2.71 2.85
C ASP A 55 -7.86 4.04 2.08
N ASP A 56 -8.01 5.18 2.75
CA ASP A 56 -7.92 6.50 2.11
C ASP A 56 -6.51 6.81 1.56
N VAL A 57 -5.46 6.49 2.31
CA VAL A 57 -4.07 6.66 1.83
C VAL A 57 -3.81 5.74 0.65
N TYR A 58 -4.30 4.50 0.71
CA TYR A 58 -4.11 3.53 -0.36
C TYR A 58 -4.78 3.98 -1.66
N GLU A 59 -6.03 4.45 -1.60
CA GLU A 59 -6.75 4.95 -2.78
C GLU A 59 -6.08 6.18 -3.41
N LYS A 60 -5.50 7.06 -2.59
CA LYS A 60 -4.76 8.24 -3.07
C LYS A 60 -3.44 7.89 -3.74
N LEU A 61 -2.73 6.88 -3.23
CA LEU A 61 -1.44 6.44 -3.79
C LEU A 61 -1.61 5.57 -5.03
N PHE A 62 -2.67 4.75 -5.05
CA PHE A 62 -2.94 3.78 -6.11
C PHE A 62 -4.35 3.99 -6.65
N PRO A 63 -4.62 5.12 -7.34
CA PRO A 63 -5.92 5.39 -7.92
C PRO A 63 -6.25 4.30 -8.93
N THR A 64 -7.32 3.55 -8.68
CA THR A 64 -7.80 2.52 -9.61
C THR A 64 -9.09 2.99 -10.29
N GLU A 65 -9.20 2.81 -11.61
CA GLU A 65 -10.47 3.02 -12.32
C GLU A 65 -11.48 1.89 -12.07
N GLN A 66 -11.13 0.92 -11.21
CA GLN A 66 -11.87 -0.32 -11.02
C GLN A 66 -12.44 -0.39 -9.60
N ILE A 67 -13.74 -0.09 -9.50
CA ILE A 67 -14.50 -0.13 -8.25
C ILE A 67 -14.43 -1.54 -7.63
N GLY A 68 -14.07 -1.61 -6.35
CA GLY A 68 -14.06 -2.85 -5.56
C GLY A 68 -12.81 -3.72 -5.70
N ILE A 69 -11.77 -3.23 -6.39
CA ILE A 69 -10.48 -3.94 -6.50
C ILE A 69 -9.47 -3.45 -5.47
N SER A 70 -9.49 -2.16 -5.11
CA SER A 70 -8.54 -1.56 -4.16
C SER A 70 -8.41 -2.35 -2.84
N SER A 71 -9.53 -2.69 -2.19
CA SER A 71 -9.52 -3.46 -0.95
C SER A 71 -8.93 -4.86 -1.11
N ARG A 72 -9.10 -5.49 -2.27
CA ARG A 72 -8.48 -6.81 -2.58
C ARG A 72 -6.99 -6.70 -2.82
N LEU A 73 -6.52 -5.59 -3.39
CA LEU A 73 -5.09 -5.35 -3.58
C LEU A 73 -4.40 -5.09 -2.23
N LEU A 74 -5.03 -4.29 -1.36
CA LEU A 74 -4.57 -4.08 0.01
C LEU A 74 -4.51 -5.41 0.80
N GLU A 75 -5.54 -6.25 0.68
CA GLU A 75 -5.56 -7.59 1.30
C GLU A 75 -4.36 -8.44 0.85
N ILE A 76 -4.04 -8.43 -0.46
CA ILE A 76 -2.86 -9.13 -1.00
C ILE A 76 -1.56 -8.56 -0.41
N GLU A 77 -1.42 -7.24 -0.37
CA GLU A 77 -0.21 -6.59 0.18
C GLU A 77 -0.01 -6.95 1.65
N LEU A 78 -1.06 -6.87 2.47
CA LEU A 78 -1.03 -7.27 3.88
C LEU A 78 -0.64 -8.74 4.06
N LEU A 79 -1.16 -9.64 3.22
CA LEU A 79 -0.80 -11.06 3.24
C LEU A 79 0.67 -11.29 2.89
N LEU A 80 1.24 -10.51 1.97
CA LEU A 80 2.67 -10.56 1.66
C LEU A 80 3.51 -9.98 2.79
N CYS A 81 3.08 -8.87 3.42
CA CYS A 81 3.78 -8.24 4.54
C CYS A 81 3.87 -9.13 5.78
N LYS A 82 2.88 -10.01 5.99
CA LYS A 82 2.92 -11.03 7.06
C LYS A 82 3.92 -12.15 6.82
N GLN A 83 4.45 -12.30 5.61
CA GLN A 83 5.43 -13.33 5.29
C GLN A 83 6.86 -12.87 5.67
N PRO A 84 7.74 -13.79 6.06
CA PRO A 84 9.15 -13.48 6.30
C PRO A 84 9.81 -12.75 5.13
N TRP A 85 10.88 -12.01 5.43
CA TRP A 85 11.75 -11.42 4.43
C TRP A 85 12.38 -12.52 3.55
N GLY A 86 12.49 -12.26 2.24
CA GLY A 86 12.97 -13.22 1.24
C GLY A 86 11.92 -13.52 0.17
N ILE A 87 11.84 -14.79 -0.28
CA ILE A 87 10.92 -15.20 -1.34
C ILE A 87 9.51 -15.34 -0.77
N ARG A 88 8.65 -14.36 -1.07
CA ARG A 88 7.23 -14.36 -0.72
C ARG A 88 6.39 -14.99 -1.83
N ARG A 89 5.37 -15.76 -1.45
CA ARG A 89 4.50 -16.49 -2.38
C ARG A 89 3.04 -16.31 -1.98
N LEU A 90 2.18 -16.05 -2.96
CA LEU A 90 0.74 -15.90 -2.75
C LEU A 90 -0.02 -16.58 -3.90
N GLY A 91 -1.04 -17.37 -3.56
CA GLY A 91 -1.91 -18.04 -4.51
C GLY A 91 -3.31 -17.46 -4.46
N ILE A 92 -3.90 -17.18 -5.63
CA ILE A 92 -5.29 -16.71 -5.76
C ILE A 92 -6.12 -17.86 -6.34
N TRP A 93 -7.08 -18.38 -5.56
CA TRP A 93 -7.97 -19.46 -5.99
C TRP A 93 -9.45 -19.03 -5.98
N GLY A 94 -10.33 -19.85 -6.59
CA GLY A 94 -11.77 -19.58 -6.67
C GLY A 94 -12.40 -20.01 -7.98
N MET A 95 -13.71 -19.83 -8.10
CA MET A 95 -14.49 -20.25 -9.28
C MET A 95 -13.96 -19.67 -10.61
N PRO A 96 -14.16 -20.37 -11.74
CA PRO A 96 -13.89 -19.81 -13.07
C PRO A 96 -14.64 -18.48 -13.27
N GLY A 97 -14.03 -17.53 -13.98
CA GLY A 97 -14.69 -16.26 -14.32
C GLY A 97 -14.72 -15.18 -13.24
N ILE A 98 -14.39 -15.48 -11.97
CA ILE A 98 -14.47 -14.50 -10.85
C ILE A 98 -13.40 -13.38 -10.90
N GLY A 99 -12.54 -13.34 -11.92
CA GLY A 99 -11.56 -12.27 -12.10
C GLY A 99 -10.19 -12.49 -11.43
N LYS A 100 -9.81 -13.72 -11.04
CA LYS A 100 -8.50 -14.01 -10.40
C LYS A 100 -7.29 -13.47 -11.18
N THR A 101 -7.26 -13.69 -12.49
CA THR A 101 -6.19 -13.20 -13.36
C THR A 101 -6.22 -11.68 -13.50
N THR A 102 -7.41 -11.07 -13.45
CA THR A 102 -7.57 -9.61 -13.43
C THR A 102 -6.99 -9.03 -12.15
N LEU A 103 -7.29 -9.62 -11.00
CA LEU A 103 -6.74 -9.21 -9.70
C LEU A 103 -5.22 -9.35 -9.66
N ALA A 104 -4.68 -10.49 -10.12
CA ALA A 104 -3.23 -10.70 -10.21
C ALA A 104 -2.54 -9.67 -11.12
N ARG A 105 -3.20 -9.26 -12.21
CA ARG A 105 -2.70 -8.23 -13.12
C ARG A 105 -2.72 -6.85 -12.46
N ALA A 106 -3.84 -6.45 -11.86
CA ALA A 106 -3.94 -5.17 -11.18
C ALA A 106 -2.89 -5.04 -10.06
N PHE A 107 -2.66 -6.10 -9.29
CA PHE A 107 -1.60 -6.13 -8.29
C PHE A 107 -0.20 -6.00 -8.91
N PHE A 108 0.06 -6.73 -10.00
CA PHE A 108 1.33 -6.62 -10.72
C PHE A 108 1.57 -5.19 -11.24
N ASP A 109 0.58 -4.59 -11.89
CA ASP A 109 0.69 -3.25 -12.47
C ASP A 109 0.97 -2.20 -11.37
N GLN A 110 0.42 -2.39 -10.16
CA GLN A 110 0.67 -1.53 -9.01
C GLN A 110 2.10 -1.63 -8.47
N VAL A 111 2.61 -2.85 -8.25
CA VAL A 111 3.87 -3.03 -7.50
C VAL A 111 5.10 -3.19 -8.38
N SER A 112 4.93 -3.56 -9.65
CA SER A 112 6.03 -3.94 -10.56
C SER A 112 7.10 -2.87 -10.72
N GLY A 113 6.75 -1.59 -10.67
CA GLY A 113 7.69 -0.47 -10.77
C GLY A 113 8.62 -0.30 -9.56
N GLY A 114 8.30 -0.94 -8.42
CA GLY A 114 9.11 -0.92 -7.21
C GLY A 114 10.20 -1.99 -7.15
N TYR A 115 10.31 -2.84 -8.16
CA TYR A 115 11.29 -3.94 -8.22
C TYR A 115 12.29 -3.71 -9.35
N GLU A 116 13.53 -4.15 -9.12
CA GLU A 116 14.60 -4.15 -10.15
C GLU A 116 14.20 -4.97 -11.38
N ALA A 117 13.42 -6.02 -11.16
CA ALA A 117 12.89 -6.88 -12.22
C ALA A 117 11.47 -7.33 -11.91
N SER A 118 10.60 -7.33 -12.92
CA SER A 118 9.23 -7.83 -12.79
C SER A 118 8.76 -8.51 -14.08
N CYS A 119 7.92 -9.55 -13.95
CA CYS A 119 7.34 -10.24 -15.11
C CYS A 119 5.92 -10.74 -14.79
N PHE A 120 4.99 -10.51 -15.72
CA PHE A 120 3.64 -11.07 -15.66
C PHE A 120 3.45 -12.20 -16.68
N ILE A 121 3.28 -13.43 -16.17
CA ILE A 121 3.07 -14.63 -17.02
C ILE A 121 1.58 -14.97 -17.06
N LYS A 122 0.86 -14.45 -18.06
CA LYS A 122 -0.61 -14.60 -18.20
C LYS A 122 -1.11 -16.04 -18.15
N HIS A 123 -0.39 -16.97 -18.77
CA HIS A 123 -0.75 -18.39 -18.84
C HIS A 123 0.27 -19.25 -18.10
N PHE A 124 0.55 -18.89 -16.83
CA PHE A 124 1.58 -19.51 -16.02
C PHE A 124 1.53 -21.05 -16.03
N ASP A 125 0.35 -21.66 -15.84
CA ASP A 125 0.22 -23.12 -15.82
C ASP A 125 0.70 -23.79 -17.11
N LYS A 126 0.42 -23.18 -18.27
CA LYS A 126 0.88 -23.67 -19.56
C LYS A 126 2.38 -23.48 -19.69
N ALA A 127 2.87 -22.27 -19.43
CA ALA A 127 4.28 -21.94 -19.55
C ALA A 127 5.15 -22.80 -18.62
N PHE A 128 4.69 -23.04 -17.40
CA PHE A 128 5.35 -23.88 -16.41
C PHE A 128 5.42 -25.34 -16.85
N ARG A 129 4.33 -25.90 -17.41
CA ARG A 129 4.35 -27.27 -17.95
C ARG A 129 5.26 -27.41 -19.17
N ASP A 130 5.27 -26.43 -20.05
CA ASP A 130 6.01 -26.49 -21.30
C ASP A 130 7.53 -26.29 -21.09
N LYS A 131 7.92 -25.43 -20.14
CA LYS A 131 9.31 -24.97 -19.98
C LYS A 131 9.94 -25.30 -18.62
N GLY A 132 9.14 -25.49 -17.58
CA GLY A 132 9.60 -25.60 -16.19
C GLY A 132 9.98 -24.25 -15.57
N LEU A 133 10.07 -24.21 -14.23
CA LEU A 133 10.37 -22.99 -13.47
C LEU A 133 11.74 -22.39 -13.82
N HIS A 134 12.77 -23.23 -13.87
CA HIS A 134 14.15 -22.77 -14.08
C HIS A 134 14.31 -22.03 -15.41
N ARG A 135 13.72 -22.55 -16.48
CA ARG A 135 13.78 -21.92 -17.80
C ARG A 135 12.97 -20.62 -17.85
N LEU A 136 11.81 -20.58 -17.19
CA LEU A 136 11.01 -19.34 -17.08
C LEU A 136 11.77 -18.24 -16.32
N LEU A 137 12.43 -18.59 -15.21
CA LEU A 137 13.25 -17.63 -14.47
C LEU A 137 14.43 -17.14 -15.32
N ALA A 138 15.13 -18.04 -16.03
CA ALA A 138 16.23 -17.65 -16.91
C ALA A 138 15.78 -16.76 -18.08
N GLU A 139 14.61 -17.03 -18.69
CA GLU A 139 14.10 -16.23 -19.81
C GLU A 139 13.67 -14.82 -19.39
N HIS A 140 13.18 -14.64 -18.17
CA HIS A 140 12.64 -13.36 -17.70
C HIS A 140 13.60 -12.55 -16.81
N PHE A 141 14.49 -13.23 -16.09
CA PHE A 141 15.36 -12.62 -15.08
C PHE A 141 16.83 -13.03 -15.24
N GLY A 142 17.18 -13.78 -16.29
CA GLY A 142 18.51 -14.39 -16.42
C GLY A 142 19.67 -13.42 -16.47
N GLU A 143 19.51 -12.21 -17.04
CA GLU A 143 20.59 -11.21 -17.01
C GLU A 143 20.71 -10.55 -15.63
N ILE A 144 19.58 -10.30 -14.96
CA ILE A 144 19.56 -9.64 -13.64
C ILE A 144 20.12 -10.58 -12.55
N LEU A 145 19.83 -11.88 -12.65
CA LEU A 145 20.39 -12.89 -11.75
C LEU A 145 21.89 -13.15 -11.95
N LYS A 146 22.51 -12.67 -13.05
CA LYS A 146 23.97 -12.74 -13.24
C LYS A 146 24.71 -11.57 -12.60
N GLU A 147 24.01 -10.47 -12.32
CA GLU A 147 24.56 -9.24 -11.74
C GLU A 147 24.51 -9.23 -10.21
N LEU A 148 23.78 -10.18 -9.61
CA LEU A 148 23.70 -10.46 -8.17
C LEU A 148 24.70 -11.55 -7.75
#